data_AF-A0A498KPW0-F1
#
_entry.id   AF-A0A498KPW0-F1
#
_cell.length_a   1.000
_cell.length_b   1.000
_cell.length_c   1.000
_cell.angle_alpha   90.00
_cell.angle_beta   90.00
_cell.angle_gamma   90.00
#
_symmetry.space_group_name_H-M   'P 1'
#
loop_
_entity.id
_entity.type
_entity.pdbx_description
1 polymer ?
#
loop_
_entity_poly.entity_id
_entity_poly.type
_entity_poly.pdbx_seq_one_letter_code
_entity_poly.pdbx_strand_id
1 'polypeptide(L)' 'MGTACSFAGEVYGTLDLFVVDGALLPGSSGLSNPALTIGANAERVMDQVVPRLG' A
#
# COMPACT_ATOMS: atom_id res chain seq x y z
N MET A 1 -3.90 6.09 -0.33
CA MET A 1 -4.76 5.12 0.38
C MET A 1 -6.14 5.70 0.64
N GLY A 2 -7.21 4.94 0.40
CA GLY A 2 -8.60 5.35 0.62
C GLY A 2 -9.16 6.32 -0.44
N THR A 3 -8.42 6.58 -1.52
CA THR A 3 -8.79 7.53 -2.59
C THR A 3 -8.74 6.89 -3.97
N ALA A 4 -7.55 6.47 -4.42
CA ALA A 4 -7.35 5.73 -5.68
C ALA A 4 -7.34 4.20 -5.49
N CYS A 5 -7.06 3.76 -4.26
CA CYS A 5 -6.94 2.36 -3.88
C CYS A 5 -7.36 2.14 -2.43
N SER A 6 -7.67 0.89 -2.07
CA SER A 6 -8.00 0.48 -0.70
C SER A 6 -6.80 0.63 0.26
N PHE A 7 -7.01 0.32 1.55
CA PHE A 7 -5.94 0.26 2.55
C PHE A 7 -4.97 -0.90 2.35
N ALA A 8 -5.39 -1.92 1.58
CA ALA A 8 -4.54 -3.02 1.15
C ALA A 8 -3.92 -2.77 -0.25
N GLY A 9 -4.05 -1.56 -0.79
CA GLY A 9 -3.44 -1.20 -2.07
C GLY A 9 -4.23 -1.60 -3.32
N GLU A 10 -5.38 -2.27 -3.18
CA GLU A 10 -6.23 -2.67 -4.33
C GLU A 10 -6.74 -1.44 -5.07
N VAL A 11 -6.48 -1.36 -6.38
CA VAL A 11 -6.91 -0.23 -7.21
C VAL A 11 -8.41 -0.31 -7.44
N TYR A 12 -9.13 0.79 -7.15
CA TYR A 12 -10.57 0.82 -7.38
C TYR A 12 -10.90 0.72 -8.88
N GLY A 13 -11.86 -0.14 -9.22
CA GLY A 13 -12.29 -0.35 -10.61
C GLY A 13 -11.45 -1.33 -11.42
N THR A 14 -10.40 -1.91 -10.83
CA THR A 14 -9.54 -2.90 -11.49
C THR A 14 -9.41 -4.15 -10.61
N LEU A 15 -9.43 -5.32 -11.24
CA LEU A 15 -9.19 -6.60 -10.57
C LEU A 15 -7.68 -6.88 -10.53
N ASP A 16 -7.22 -7.45 -9.42
CA ASP A 16 -5.86 -7.95 -9.22
C ASP A 16 -4.72 -6.95 -9.51
N LEU A 17 -5.00 -5.65 -9.35
CA LEU A 17 -4.02 -4.58 -9.47
C LEU A 17 -3.82 -3.88 -8.11
N PHE A 18 -2.57 -3.80 -7.68
CA PHE A 18 -2.21 -3.31 -6.36
C PHE A 18 -1.09 -2.25 -6.42
N VAL A 19 -1.17 -1.24 -5.54
CA VAL A 19 -0.11 -0.24 -5.29
C VAL A 19 0.54 -0.55 -3.95
N VAL A 20 1.84 -0.82 -3.94
CA VAL A 20 2.60 -1.27 -2.74
C VAL A 20 3.90 -0.47 -2.59
N ASP A 21 3.84 0.84 -2.84
CA ASP A 21 4.97 1.76 -2.76
C ASP A 21 4.60 3.03 -1.95
N GLY A 22 5.44 4.07 -2.07
CA GLY A 22 5.20 5.36 -1.41
C GLY A 22 3.94 6.10 -1.83
N ALA A 23 3.38 5.83 -3.02
CA ALA A 23 2.14 6.45 -3.49
C ALA A 23 0.90 5.97 -2.70
N LEU A 24 1.01 4.84 -1.98
CA LEU A 24 -0.05 4.36 -1.11
C LEU A 24 -0.17 5.22 0.17
N LEU A 25 0.93 5.76 0.68
CA LEU A 25 0.96 6.53 1.93
C LEU A 25 0.31 7.92 1.77
N PRO A 26 -0.23 8.52 2.85
CA PRO A 26 -0.53 9.95 2.87
C PRO A 26 0.80 10.71 2.72
N GLY A 27 0.84 11.71 1.84
CA GLY A 27 2.07 12.32 1.26
C GLY A 27 3.13 12.94 2.19
N SER A 28 3.16 12.62 3.50
CA SER A 28 4.23 12.98 4.42
C SER A 28 4.47 11.89 5.47
N SER A 29 5.75 11.59 5.73
CA SER A 29 6.26 10.77 6.84
C SER A 29 6.69 11.64 8.04
N GLY A 30 5.97 12.74 8.32
CA GLY A 30 6.24 13.60 9.47
C GLY A 30 7.61 14.28 9.44
N LEU A 31 8.07 14.71 8.25
CA LEU A 31 9.39 15.31 8.01
C LEU A 31 10.60 14.39 8.28
N SER A 32 10.35 13.09 8.48
CA SER A 32 11.39 12.06 8.60
C SER A 32 11.61 11.33 7.27
N ASN A 33 12.69 10.55 7.17
CA ASN A 33 12.94 9.71 6.00
C ASN A 33 11.81 8.66 5.82
N PRO A 34 11.11 8.62 4.67
CA PRO A 34 9.96 7.73 4.47
C PRO A 34 10.33 6.26 4.24
N ALA A 35 11.60 5.91 4.03
CA ALA A 35 12.01 4.58 3.57
C ALA A 35 11.48 3.44 4.45
N LEU A 36 11.62 3.56 5.78
CA LEU A 36 11.14 2.53 6.72
C LEU A 36 9.61 2.46 6.76
N THR A 37 8.92 3.59 6.66
CA THR A 37 7.45 3.62 6.63
C THR A 37 6.92 2.96 5.36
N ILE A 38 7.56 3.19 4.22
CA ILE A 38 7.21 2.55 2.95
C ILE A 38 7.42 1.04 3.05
N GLY A 39 8.61 0.60 3.51
CA GLY A 39 8.94 -0.82 3.65
C GLY A 39 7.98 -1.55 4.60
N ALA A 40 7.75 -1.01 5.80
CA ALA A 40 6.84 -1.62 6.77
C ALA A 40 5.39 -1.67 6.27
N ASN A 41 4.94 -0.64 5.55
CA ASN A 41 3.60 -0.66 4.96
C ASN A 41 3.49 -1.65 3.80
N ALA A 42 4.55 -1.83 3.00
CA ALA A 42 4.60 -2.84 1.95
C ALA A 42 4.49 -4.25 2.54
N GLU A 43 5.26 -4.57 3.58
CA GLU A 43 5.17 -5.85 4.30
C GLU A 43 3.75 -6.11 4.82
N ARG A 44 3.16 -5.13 5.53
CA ARG A 44 1.78 -5.20 6.03
C ARG A 44 0.76 -5.48 4.92
N VAL A 45 0.92 -4.87 3.75
CA VAL A 45 0.01 -5.09 2.61
C VAL A 45 0.19 -6.50 2.05
N MET A 46 1.44 -6.93 1.84
CA MET A 46 1.73 -8.24 1.28
C MET A 46 1.23 -9.39 2.17
N ASP A 47 1.31 -9.24 3.49
CA ASP A 47 0.72 -10.19 4.45
C ASP A 47 -0.80 -10.37 4.28
N GLN A 48 -1.50 -9.35 3.77
CA GLN A 48 -2.95 -9.41 3.52
C GLN A 48 -3.28 -9.90 2.12
N VAL A 49 -2.48 -9.52 1.13
CA VAL A 49 -2.75 -9.79 -0.29
C VAL A 49 -2.32 -11.21 -0.68
N VAL A 50 -1.12 -11.65 -0.30
CA VAL A 50 -0.57 -12.96 -0.71
C VAL A 50 -1.51 -14.13 -0.37
N PRO A 51 -2.11 -14.22 0.84
CA PRO A 51 -3.04 -15.31 1.16
C PRO A 51 -4.31 -15.34 0.30
N ARG A 52 -4.64 -14.25 -0.38
CA ARG A 52 -5.85 -14.10 -1.21
C ARG A 52 -5.61 -14.40 -2.69
N LEU A 53 -4.34 -14.54 -3.10
CA LEU A 53 -3.95 -14.82 -4.49
C LEU A 53 -3.91 -16.33 -4.79
N GLY A 54 -4.52 -17.17 -3.94
CA GLY A 54 -4.60 -18.63 -4.08
C GLY A 54 -5.86 -19.12 -4.76
#